data_AF-A0A834LH89-F1
#
_entry.id   AF-A0A834LH89-F1
#
_cell.length_a   1.000
_cell.length_b   1.000
_cell.length_c   1.000
_cell.angle_alpha   90.00
_cell.angle_beta   90.00
_cell.angle_gamma   90.00
#
_symmetry.space_group_name_H-M   'P 1'
#
loop_
_entity.id
_entity.type
_entity.pdbx_description
1 polymer ?
#
loop_
_entity_poly.entity_id
_entity_poly.type
_entity_poly.pdbx_seq_one_letter_code
_entity_poly.pdbx_strand_id
1 'polypeptide(L)'
;MEISETTDGKEHEVQSSVGIGPPHEALFLAVAYFPLFELLATKEVCKSLRDAVSNDTLPWLDIIVKKPLNSRITDDILIEITSKAKGRLRTLALISCGKITDDGLQQVAEKNPFLFKLYIPGCNGLTPEGILRAVKALTKHNHNLISLKICGIYGINKQHLETLCSLLRTNQKQQKQQAIFYHNHNNFQSFRNEETDRPIDIDICPKCDQPCMVFDCPREDCECRGCCYCVPRCAECGRCIAYEEQGDAACEDTLCLDCWIGLQKCDFCNRPYCNRHADRRCQFPGFSGFVCGACHLKFLQSSSD
;
A
#
# COMPACT_ATOMS: atom_id res chain seq x y z
N MET A 1 20.43 -50.76 -62.02
CA MET A 1 21.48 -50.80 -60.98
C MET A 1 22.37 -49.60 -61.25
N GLU A 2 22.16 -48.49 -60.54
CA GLU A 2 22.68 -48.26 -59.18
C GLU A 2 24.21 -48.09 -59.21
N ILE A 3 24.87 -47.05 -58.68
CA ILE A 3 24.51 -45.91 -57.82
C ILE A 3 25.54 -44.80 -58.09
N SER A 4 25.05 -43.57 -58.00
CA SER A 4 25.75 -42.28 -57.90
C SER A 4 26.53 -42.12 -56.60
N GLU A 5 27.70 -41.46 -56.62
CA GLU A 5 28.22 -40.74 -55.46
C GLU A 5 29.13 -39.59 -55.93
N THR A 6 28.52 -38.41 -56.11
CA THR A 6 29.23 -37.13 -56.13
C THR A 6 29.18 -36.56 -54.72
N THR A 7 30.31 -36.56 -54.04
CA THR A 7 30.53 -35.82 -52.80
C THR A 7 30.65 -34.33 -53.13
N ASP A 8 29.62 -33.54 -52.82
CA ASP A 8 29.75 -32.09 -52.66
C ASP A 8 29.37 -31.75 -51.23
N GLY A 9 30.39 -31.45 -50.43
CA GLY A 9 30.26 -31.04 -49.05
C GLY A 9 29.68 -29.65 -48.98
N LYS A 10 28.35 -29.54 -48.85
CA LYS A 10 27.73 -28.34 -48.32
C LYS A 10 27.76 -28.40 -46.81
N GLU A 11 28.71 -27.67 -46.24
CA GLU A 11 28.65 -27.20 -44.87
C GLU A 11 27.31 -26.48 -44.68
N HIS A 12 26.35 -27.18 -44.07
CA HIS A 12 25.18 -26.56 -43.51
C HIS A 12 25.66 -25.72 -42.33
N GLU A 13 25.93 -24.43 -42.58
CA GLU A 13 25.81 -23.41 -41.54
C GLU A 13 24.38 -23.50 -40.99
N VAL A 14 24.21 -24.28 -39.93
CA VAL A 14 23.06 -24.14 -39.04
C VAL A 14 23.25 -22.79 -38.38
N GLN A 15 22.78 -21.74 -39.04
CA GLN A 15 22.40 -20.51 -38.38
C GLN A 15 21.27 -20.86 -37.42
N SER A 16 21.67 -21.32 -36.24
CA SER A 16 20.89 -21.28 -35.02
C SER A 16 20.74 -19.80 -34.64
N SER A 17 20.01 -19.04 -35.46
CA SER A 17 19.31 -17.87 -34.96
C SER A 17 18.23 -18.41 -34.03
N VAL A 18 18.59 -18.68 -32.78
CA VAL A 18 17.62 -18.61 -31.69
C VAL A 18 17.25 -17.13 -31.61
N GLY A 19 16.47 -16.67 -32.58
CA GLY A 19 15.73 -15.44 -32.45
C GLY A 19 14.91 -15.65 -31.20
N ILE A 20 15.29 -14.94 -30.14
CA ILE A 20 14.55 -14.95 -28.88
C ILE A 20 13.17 -14.42 -29.27
N GLY A 21 12.25 -15.34 -29.49
CA GLY A 21 10.88 -15.03 -29.86
C GLY A 21 10.23 -14.16 -28.79
N PRO A 22 9.04 -13.61 -29.07
CA PRO A 22 8.26 -12.98 -28.02
C PRO A 22 8.09 -13.96 -26.85
N PRO A 23 7.99 -13.47 -25.61
CA PRO A 23 7.73 -14.33 -24.47
C PRO A 23 6.41 -15.09 -24.70
N HIS A 24 6.32 -16.30 -24.16
CA HIS A 24 5.12 -17.11 -24.27
C HIS A 24 3.89 -16.33 -23.76
N GLU A 25 2.74 -16.42 -24.44
CA GLU A 25 1.53 -15.64 -24.13
C GLU A 25 1.07 -15.75 -22.68
N ALA A 26 1.23 -16.93 -22.08
CA ALA A 26 0.97 -17.17 -20.65
C ALA A 26 1.71 -16.21 -19.71
N LEU A 27 2.86 -15.66 -20.11
CA LEU A 27 3.57 -14.66 -19.32
C LEU A 27 2.76 -13.37 -19.18
N PHE A 28 2.07 -12.92 -20.24
CA PHE A 28 1.26 -11.69 -20.18
C PHE A 28 0.12 -11.84 -19.17
N LEU A 29 -0.45 -13.04 -19.08
CA LEU A 29 -1.44 -13.38 -18.05
C LEU A 29 -0.83 -13.32 -16.64
N ALA A 30 0.38 -13.86 -16.45
CA ALA A 30 1.06 -13.84 -15.16
C ALA A 30 1.47 -12.43 -14.71
N VAL A 31 2.05 -11.65 -15.63
CA VAL A 31 2.55 -10.29 -15.40
C VAL A 31 1.43 -9.34 -14.97
N ALA A 32 0.20 -9.53 -15.46
CA ALA A 32 -0.95 -8.73 -15.05
C ALA A 32 -1.25 -8.81 -13.53
N TYR A 33 -0.76 -9.85 -12.83
CA TYR A 33 -0.94 -10.02 -11.38
C TYR A 33 0.28 -9.61 -10.56
N PHE A 34 1.43 -9.34 -11.20
CA PHE A 34 2.66 -9.00 -10.50
C PHE A 34 2.52 -7.69 -9.72
N PRO A 35 2.96 -7.64 -8.46
CA PRO A 35 3.13 -6.35 -7.79
C PRO A 35 4.18 -5.50 -8.51
N LEU A 36 4.16 -4.20 -8.24
CA LEU A 36 4.99 -3.24 -8.98
C LEU A 36 6.49 -3.58 -8.94
N PHE A 37 6.98 -4.12 -7.82
CA PHE A 37 8.39 -4.49 -7.70
C PHE A 37 8.78 -5.60 -8.69
N GLU A 38 8.00 -6.68 -8.73
CA GLU A 38 8.19 -7.81 -9.62
C GLU A 38 7.99 -7.42 -11.09
N LEU A 39 7.03 -6.52 -11.36
CA LEU A 39 6.80 -5.96 -12.69
C LEU A 39 8.03 -5.18 -13.19
N LEU A 40 8.61 -4.32 -12.34
CA LEU A 40 9.83 -3.58 -12.64
C LEU A 40 11.04 -4.51 -12.79
N ALA A 41 11.18 -5.51 -11.92
CA ALA A 41 12.26 -6.50 -12.01
C ALA A 41 12.21 -7.30 -13.32
N THR A 42 11.01 -7.65 -13.79
CA THR A 42 10.82 -8.38 -15.06
C THR A 42 11.37 -7.60 -16.26
N LYS A 43 11.25 -6.27 -16.25
CA LYS A 43 11.81 -5.41 -17.30
C LYS A 43 13.33 -5.41 -17.35
N GLU A 44 13.99 -5.75 -16.25
CA GLU A 44 15.44 -5.77 -16.15
C GLU A 44 16.08 -7.11 -16.54
N VAL A 45 15.27 -8.15 -16.83
CA VAL A 45 15.77 -9.48 -17.19
C VAL A 45 16.32 -9.54 -18.62
N CYS A 46 15.52 -9.12 -19.62
CA CYS A 46 15.96 -9.10 -21.02
C CYS A 46 15.13 -8.12 -21.87
N LYS A 47 15.59 -7.82 -23.09
CA LYS A 47 14.90 -6.91 -24.02
C LYS A 47 13.48 -7.37 -24.35
N SER A 48 13.32 -8.66 -24.67
CA SER A 48 12.02 -9.25 -25.01
C SER A 48 10.98 -9.09 -23.89
N LEU A 49 11.38 -9.33 -22.64
CA LEU A 49 10.52 -9.13 -21.46
C LEU A 49 10.25 -7.65 -21.18
N ARG A 50 11.26 -6.79 -21.32
CA ARG A 50 11.12 -5.33 -21.19
C ARG A 50 10.08 -4.79 -22.16
N ASP A 51 10.14 -5.24 -23.41
CA ASP A 51 9.24 -4.79 -24.48
C ASP A 51 7.82 -5.34 -24.27
N ALA A 52 7.69 -6.61 -23.90
CA ALA A 52 6.40 -7.23 -23.56
C ALA A 52 5.67 -6.47 -22.44
N VAL A 53 6.38 -6.18 -21.35
CA VAL A 53 5.83 -5.45 -20.20
C VAL A 53 5.58 -3.96 -20.50
N SER A 54 6.43 -3.32 -21.29
CA SER A 54 6.32 -1.88 -21.58
C SER A 54 5.22 -1.55 -22.61
N ASN A 55 4.93 -2.49 -23.51
CA ASN A 55 3.93 -2.29 -24.56
C ASN A 55 2.52 -2.69 -24.11
N ASP A 56 2.42 -3.63 -23.16
CA ASP A 56 1.15 -3.94 -22.51
C ASP A 56 0.75 -2.83 -21.53
N THR A 57 -0.50 -2.39 -21.60
CA THR A 57 -1.06 -1.36 -20.70
C THR A 57 -1.70 -1.96 -19.46
N LEU A 58 -2.17 -3.20 -19.52
CA LEU A 58 -2.97 -3.83 -18.46
C LEU A 58 -2.25 -3.87 -17.10
N PRO A 59 -0.95 -4.22 -17.00
CA PRO A 59 -0.24 -4.28 -15.72
C PRO A 59 -0.07 -2.91 -15.04
N TRP A 60 -0.26 -1.82 -15.79
CA TRP A 60 -0.04 -0.45 -15.34
C TRP A 60 -1.33 0.29 -14.97
N LEU A 61 -2.49 -0.37 -15.06
CA LEU A 61 -3.77 0.26 -14.70
C LEU A 61 -3.93 0.49 -13.19
N ASP A 62 -3.28 -0.36 -12.38
CA ASP A 62 -3.36 -0.30 -10.92
C ASP A 62 -1.95 -0.29 -10.32
N ILE A 63 -1.46 0.91 -10.02
CA ILE A 63 -0.10 1.11 -9.51
C ILE A 63 -0.16 1.23 -7.98
N ILE A 64 0.51 0.31 -7.29
CA ILE A 64 0.65 0.33 -5.83
C ILE A 64 2.12 0.40 -5.46
N VAL A 65 2.52 1.54 -4.91
CA VAL A 65 3.85 1.82 -4.38
C VAL A 65 3.82 1.72 -2.86
N LYS A 66 4.55 0.75 -2.32
CA LYS A 66 4.71 0.52 -0.88
C LYS A 66 6.16 0.17 -0.58
N LYS A 67 6.48 -0.11 0.69
CA LYS A 67 7.82 -0.58 1.06
C LYS A 67 8.21 -1.83 0.23
N PRO A 68 9.46 -1.93 -0.24
CA PRO A 68 10.57 -0.98 -0.01
C PRO A 68 10.63 0.19 -1.03
N LEU A 69 9.83 0.16 -2.11
CA LEU A 69 9.89 1.10 -3.22
C LEU A 69 9.55 2.55 -2.85
N ASN A 70 8.69 2.77 -1.87
CA ASN A 70 8.24 4.08 -1.41
C ASN A 70 9.38 5.05 -1.02
N SER A 71 10.54 4.53 -0.61
CA SER A 71 11.72 5.31 -0.24
C SER A 71 12.57 5.77 -1.45
N ARG A 72 12.36 5.15 -2.61
CA ARG A 72 13.14 5.34 -3.83
C ARG A 72 12.39 6.09 -4.92
N ILE A 73 11.06 6.03 -4.93
CA ILE A 73 10.27 6.69 -5.95
C ILE A 73 10.36 8.21 -5.82
N THR A 74 10.61 8.90 -6.92
CA THR A 74 10.57 10.37 -7.07
C THR A 74 9.50 10.74 -8.09
N ASP A 75 9.22 12.04 -8.24
CA ASP A 75 8.24 12.52 -9.22
C ASP A 75 8.55 12.03 -10.65
N ASP A 76 9.81 12.10 -11.08
CA ASP A 76 10.21 11.66 -12.43
C ASP A 76 9.93 10.16 -12.64
N ILE A 77 10.30 9.33 -11.66
CA ILE A 77 10.08 7.88 -11.72
C ILE A 77 8.57 7.59 -11.72
N LEU A 78 7.80 8.29 -10.88
CA LEU A 78 6.35 8.13 -10.81
C LEU A 78 5.69 8.50 -12.14
N ILE A 79 6.10 9.60 -12.77
CA ILE A 79 5.61 10.04 -14.08
C ILE A 79 5.97 9.01 -15.16
N GLU A 80 7.20 8.47 -15.15
CA GLU A 80 7.61 7.44 -16.10
C GLU A 80 6.73 6.18 -15.99
N ILE A 81 6.52 5.68 -14.77
CA ILE A 81 5.73 4.48 -14.49
C ILE A 81 4.26 4.72 -14.89
N THR A 82 3.65 5.82 -14.43
CA THR A 82 2.24 6.12 -14.72
C THR A 82 1.98 6.42 -16.20
N SER A 83 2.98 6.91 -16.95
CA SER A 83 2.84 7.13 -18.39
C SER A 83 2.59 5.84 -19.18
N LYS A 84 3.01 4.67 -18.64
CA LYS A 84 2.78 3.36 -19.26
C LYS A 84 1.29 2.99 -19.30
N ALA A 85 0.47 3.55 -18.42
CA ALA A 85 -0.97 3.41 -18.45
C ALA A 85 -1.63 4.14 -19.65
N LYS A 86 -0.88 4.99 -20.38
CA LYS A 86 -1.37 5.75 -21.54
C LYS A 86 -2.65 6.53 -21.24
N GLY A 87 -2.69 7.17 -20.07
CA GLY A 87 -3.83 7.94 -19.58
C GLY A 87 -4.99 7.13 -19.02
N ARG A 88 -4.90 5.80 -19.02
CA ARG A 88 -5.96 4.88 -18.54
C ARG A 88 -5.75 4.40 -17.11
N LEU A 89 -4.84 5.00 -16.35
CA LEU A 89 -4.59 4.63 -14.95
C LEU A 89 -5.91 4.69 -14.16
N ARG A 90 -6.19 3.65 -13.40
CA ARG A 90 -7.44 3.43 -12.65
C ARG A 90 -7.26 3.64 -11.16
N THR A 91 -6.17 3.08 -10.64
CA THR A 91 -5.79 3.16 -9.22
C THR A 91 -4.34 3.60 -9.10
N LEU A 92 -4.11 4.58 -8.23
CA LEU A 92 -2.79 4.98 -7.79
C LEU A 92 -2.75 4.95 -6.27
N ALA A 93 -1.91 4.08 -5.71
CA ALA A 93 -1.66 4.00 -4.28
C ALA A 93 -0.18 4.29 -3.98
N LEU A 94 0.10 5.40 -3.32
CA LEU A 94 1.42 5.84 -2.85
C LEU A 94 1.44 5.76 -1.33
N ILE A 95 2.01 4.69 -0.78
CA ILE A 95 2.00 4.44 0.65
C ILE A 95 3.30 4.95 1.27
N SER A 96 3.21 6.00 2.06
CA SER A 96 4.35 6.64 2.74
C SER A 96 5.48 7.00 1.77
N CYS A 97 5.13 7.58 0.61
CA CYS A 97 6.09 8.00 -0.41
C CYS A 97 6.51 9.45 -0.15
N GLY A 98 7.54 9.64 0.69
CA GLY A 98 7.93 10.98 1.17
C GLY A 98 8.71 11.86 0.18
N LYS A 99 9.07 11.32 -0.98
CA LYS A 99 9.80 12.03 -2.05
C LYS A 99 8.88 12.51 -3.18
N ILE A 100 7.57 12.26 -3.06
CA ILE A 100 6.58 12.73 -4.04
C ILE A 100 6.09 14.11 -3.62
N THR A 101 6.05 15.03 -4.58
CA THR A 101 5.64 16.42 -4.36
C THR A 101 4.26 16.70 -4.97
N ASP A 102 3.71 17.86 -4.63
CA ASP A 102 2.46 18.33 -5.20
C ASP A 102 2.51 18.43 -6.74
N ASP A 103 3.65 18.82 -7.31
CA ASP A 103 3.82 18.98 -8.75
C ASP A 103 3.86 17.64 -9.46
N GLY A 104 4.55 16.65 -8.87
CA GLY A 104 4.53 15.27 -9.35
C GLY A 104 3.12 14.69 -9.36
N LEU A 105 2.39 14.85 -8.25
CA LEU A 105 1.00 14.38 -8.16
C LEU A 105 0.08 15.09 -9.16
N GLN A 106 0.24 16.40 -9.33
CA GLN A 106 -0.53 17.19 -10.29
C GLN A 106 -0.32 16.71 -11.73
N GLN A 107 0.92 16.48 -12.14
CA GLN A 107 1.23 15.99 -13.49
C GLN A 107 0.63 14.60 -13.74
N VAL A 108 0.66 13.72 -12.73
CA VAL A 108 0.05 12.38 -12.84
C VAL A 108 -1.46 12.50 -13.02
N ALA A 109 -2.11 13.38 -12.25
CA ALA A 109 -3.54 13.63 -12.33
C ALA A 109 -3.96 14.19 -13.72
N GLU A 110 -3.18 15.12 -14.28
CA GLU A 110 -3.45 15.70 -15.59
C GLU A 110 -3.27 14.70 -16.74
N LYS A 111 -2.26 13.82 -16.64
CA LYS A 111 -1.99 12.80 -17.65
C LYS A 111 -2.93 11.60 -17.57
N ASN A 112 -3.63 11.39 -16.46
CA ASN A 112 -4.48 10.23 -16.20
C ASN A 112 -5.90 10.62 -15.78
N PRO A 113 -6.72 11.13 -16.72
CA PRO A 113 -8.07 11.60 -16.42
C PRO A 113 -9.03 10.52 -15.88
N PHE A 114 -8.76 9.23 -16.15
CA PHE A 114 -9.61 8.12 -15.73
C PHE A 114 -9.28 7.54 -14.35
N LEU A 115 -8.39 8.20 -13.58
CA LEU A 115 -8.02 7.78 -12.24
C LEU A 115 -9.21 7.96 -11.28
N PHE A 116 -9.76 6.84 -10.81
CA PHE A 116 -10.93 6.85 -9.92
C PHE A 116 -10.63 6.41 -8.48
N LYS A 117 -9.43 5.88 -8.21
CA LYS A 117 -8.90 5.60 -6.86
C LYS A 117 -7.54 6.26 -6.66
N LEU A 118 -7.43 7.20 -5.73
CA LEU A 118 -6.18 7.88 -5.35
C LEU A 118 -5.90 7.69 -3.86
N TYR A 119 -4.90 6.90 -3.53
CA TYR A 119 -4.49 6.62 -2.15
C TYR A 119 -3.09 7.17 -1.93
N ILE A 120 -2.93 8.12 -1.02
CA ILE A 120 -1.66 8.78 -0.70
C ILE A 120 -1.38 8.85 0.81
N PRO A 121 -1.64 7.77 1.59
CA PRO A 121 -1.49 7.84 3.03
C PRO A 121 -0.03 8.03 3.45
N GLY A 122 0.19 8.98 4.36
CA GLY A 122 1.52 9.27 4.93
C GLY A 122 2.54 9.84 3.94
N CYS A 123 2.11 10.36 2.79
CA CYS A 123 2.97 11.09 1.86
C CYS A 123 3.26 12.50 2.38
N ASN A 124 4.27 12.63 3.25
CA ASN A 124 4.61 13.89 3.93
C ASN A 124 5.16 15.01 3.01
N GLY A 125 5.49 14.70 1.75
CA GLY A 125 5.88 15.71 0.74
C GLY A 125 4.68 16.41 0.07
N LEU A 126 3.45 15.96 0.36
CA LEU A 126 2.22 16.53 -0.18
C LEU A 126 1.57 17.52 0.78
N THR A 127 1.01 18.59 0.23
CA THR A 127 0.25 19.60 0.97
C THR A 127 -1.26 19.45 0.76
N PRO A 128 -2.10 19.97 1.66
CA PRO A 128 -3.54 20.08 1.44
C PRO A 128 -3.90 20.75 0.11
N GLU A 129 -3.19 21.83 -0.24
CA GLU A 129 -3.39 22.59 -1.45
C GLU A 129 -3.03 21.78 -2.69
N GLY A 130 -1.93 21.03 -2.65
CA GLY A 130 -1.53 20.11 -3.72
C GLY A 130 -2.56 19.03 -3.99
N ILE A 131 -3.07 18.41 -2.94
CA ILE A 131 -4.14 17.39 -3.03
C ILE A 131 -5.39 18.00 -3.65
N LEU A 132 -5.80 19.21 -3.22
CA LEU A 132 -6.94 19.90 -3.80
C LEU A 132 -6.75 20.21 -5.29
N ARG A 133 -5.55 20.61 -5.72
CA ARG A 133 -5.25 20.83 -7.15
C ARG A 133 -5.38 19.54 -7.95
N ALA A 134 -4.80 18.45 -7.45
CA ALA A 134 -4.85 17.14 -8.10
C ALA A 134 -6.29 16.61 -8.20
N VAL A 135 -7.05 16.65 -7.10
CA VAL A 135 -8.46 16.22 -7.08
C VAL A 135 -9.32 17.08 -8.00
N LYS A 136 -9.08 18.40 -8.07
CA LYS A 136 -9.75 19.27 -9.05
C LYS A 136 -9.44 18.85 -10.48
N ALA A 137 -8.20 18.48 -10.80
CA ALA A 137 -7.85 18.00 -12.13
C ALA A 137 -8.59 16.69 -12.46
N LEU A 138 -8.67 15.77 -11.50
CA LEU A 138 -9.35 14.47 -11.62
C LEU A 138 -10.88 14.54 -11.62
N THR A 139 -11.47 15.69 -11.27
CA THR A 139 -12.92 15.88 -11.25
C THR A 139 -13.42 16.80 -12.38
N LYS A 140 -12.50 17.35 -13.20
CA LYS A 140 -12.86 18.08 -14.43
C LYS A 140 -13.44 17.11 -15.47
N HIS A 141 -14.47 17.53 -16.21
CA HIS A 141 -15.06 16.83 -17.37
C HIS A 141 -15.75 15.47 -17.11
N ASN A 142 -16.56 15.35 -16.04
CA ASN A 142 -17.31 14.12 -15.69
C ASN A 142 -16.44 12.90 -15.33
N HIS A 143 -15.16 13.12 -15.03
CA HIS A 143 -14.34 12.11 -14.37
C HIS A 143 -14.76 11.99 -12.91
N ASN A 144 -14.96 10.76 -12.45
CA ASN A 144 -15.44 10.47 -11.11
C ASN A 144 -14.31 9.82 -10.33
N LEU A 145 -13.49 10.63 -9.66
CA LEU A 145 -12.73 10.15 -8.52
C LEU A 145 -13.73 9.66 -7.47
N ILE A 146 -13.75 8.36 -7.21
CA ILE A 146 -14.73 7.72 -6.30
C ILE A 146 -14.11 7.49 -4.93
N SER A 147 -12.79 7.27 -4.86
CA SER A 147 -12.11 6.96 -3.61
C SER A 147 -10.81 7.71 -3.47
N LEU A 148 -10.69 8.48 -2.40
CA LEU A 148 -9.54 9.26 -1.99
C LEU A 148 -9.11 8.79 -0.60
N LYS A 149 -7.85 8.40 -0.41
CA LYS A 149 -7.32 8.02 0.91
C LYS A 149 -6.13 8.91 1.23
N ILE A 150 -6.26 9.77 2.22
CA ILE A 150 -5.32 10.86 2.54
C ILE A 150 -4.92 10.87 4.02
N CYS A 151 -5.10 9.76 4.73
CA CYS A 151 -4.71 9.69 6.12
C CYS A 151 -3.20 9.94 6.32
N GLY A 152 -2.83 10.64 7.39
CA GLY A 152 -1.43 10.96 7.68
C GLY A 152 -0.83 12.09 6.84
N ILE A 153 -1.64 12.81 6.05
CA ILE A 153 -1.24 14.11 5.50
C ILE A 153 -1.41 15.20 6.59
N TYR A 154 -0.37 15.98 6.80
CA TYR A 154 -0.36 17.06 7.80
C TYR A 154 -1.05 18.32 7.28
N GLY A 155 -1.67 19.09 8.18
CA GLY A 155 -2.25 20.40 7.86
C GLY A 155 -3.63 20.38 7.19
N ILE A 156 -4.27 19.22 7.02
CA ILE A 156 -5.66 19.16 6.55
C ILE A 156 -6.59 19.78 7.61
N ASN A 157 -7.36 20.79 7.22
CA ASN A 157 -8.33 21.48 8.06
C ASN A 157 -9.77 21.18 7.59
N LYS A 158 -10.78 21.70 8.30
CA LYS A 158 -12.20 21.48 7.99
C LYS A 158 -12.59 21.98 6.59
N GLN A 159 -12.11 23.16 6.21
CA GLN A 159 -12.39 23.75 4.91
C GLN A 159 -11.83 22.90 3.76
N HIS A 160 -10.63 22.34 3.94
CA HIS A 160 -10.05 21.39 2.98
C HIS A 160 -10.92 20.14 2.86
N LEU A 161 -11.36 19.56 3.98
CA LEU A 161 -12.22 18.39 3.99
C LEU A 161 -13.59 18.66 3.32
N GLU A 162 -14.23 19.79 3.63
CA GLU A 162 -15.49 20.21 3.01
C GLU A 162 -15.35 20.38 1.50
N THR A 163 -14.27 21.01 1.05
CA THR A 163 -13.98 21.19 -0.37
C THR A 163 -13.77 19.84 -1.07
N LEU A 164 -13.00 18.93 -0.47
CA LEU A 164 -12.81 17.58 -1.00
C LEU A 164 -14.13 16.80 -1.08
N CYS A 165 -14.95 16.85 -0.02
CA CYS A 165 -16.25 16.20 -0.01
C CYS A 165 -17.19 16.73 -1.09
N SER A 166 -17.15 18.04 -1.34
CA SER A 166 -17.91 18.70 -2.42
C SER A 166 -17.44 18.23 -3.80
N LEU A 167 -16.13 18.18 -4.04
CA LEU A 167 -15.54 17.72 -5.30
C LEU A 167 -15.87 16.26 -5.60
N LEU A 168 -15.86 15.40 -4.57
CA LEU A 168 -16.19 13.98 -4.67
C LEU A 168 -17.71 13.71 -4.76
N ARG A 169 -18.55 14.75 -4.70
CA ARG A 169 -20.03 14.64 -4.67
C ARG A 169 -20.56 13.72 -3.56
N THR A 170 -19.83 13.66 -2.45
CA THR A 170 -20.21 12.85 -1.29
C THR A 170 -21.29 13.53 -0.46
N ASN A 171 -22.47 12.92 -0.38
CA ASN A 171 -23.49 13.32 0.59
C ASN A 171 -23.11 12.79 1.98
N GLN A 172 -22.64 13.68 2.88
CA GLN A 172 -22.34 13.34 4.27
C GLN A 172 -23.51 12.63 4.99
N LYS A 173 -24.76 12.91 4.59
CA LYS A 173 -25.98 12.32 5.15
C LYS A 173 -26.31 10.89 4.67
N GLN A 174 -25.74 10.42 3.56
CA GLN A 174 -26.02 9.10 2.98
C GLN A 174 -24.94 8.05 3.27
N GLN A 175 -23.82 8.45 3.90
CA GLN A 175 -22.88 7.47 4.46
C GLN A 175 -23.55 6.81 5.67
N LYS A 176 -24.36 5.77 5.46
CA LYS A 176 -24.65 4.77 6.49
C LYS A 176 -23.31 4.12 6.81
N GLN A 177 -22.67 4.64 7.85
CA GLN A 177 -21.27 4.43 8.18
C GLN A 177 -20.99 2.94 8.43
N GLN A 178 -20.39 2.25 7.46
CA GLN A 178 -19.67 1.01 7.75
C GLN A 178 -18.66 1.32 8.84
N ALA A 179 -18.76 0.62 9.98
CA ALA A 179 -17.91 0.88 11.13
C ALA A 179 -16.43 0.73 10.74
N ILE A 180 -15.60 1.73 11.08
CA ILE A 180 -14.15 1.67 10.84
C ILE A 180 -13.49 1.19 12.11
N PHE A 181 -12.96 -0.03 12.10
CA PHE A 181 -12.27 -0.58 13.27
C PHE A 181 -10.77 -0.35 13.21
N TYR A 182 -10.20 0.01 14.36
CA TYR A 182 -8.78 0.36 14.49
C TYR A 182 -7.83 -0.78 14.10
N HIS A 183 -8.16 -2.04 14.42
CA HIS A 183 -7.31 -3.19 14.13
C HIS A 183 -7.22 -3.50 12.63
N ASN A 184 -8.21 -3.10 11.82
CA ASN A 184 -8.23 -3.31 10.37
C ASN A 184 -7.51 -2.21 9.60
N HIS A 185 -7.27 -1.06 10.23
CA HIS A 185 -6.79 0.15 9.56
C HIS A 185 -5.44 -0.03 8.85
N ASN A 186 -4.54 -0.82 9.42
CA ASN A 186 -3.18 -0.94 8.91
C ASN A 186 -2.96 -2.15 8.01
N ASN A 187 -4.02 -2.90 7.69
CA ASN A 187 -3.93 -4.04 6.81
C ASN A 187 -3.94 -3.56 5.35
N PHE A 188 -2.83 -2.92 4.93
CA PHE A 188 -2.58 -2.46 3.56
C PHE A 188 -2.66 -3.59 2.50
N GLN A 189 -2.92 -4.84 2.91
CA GLN A 189 -3.31 -5.94 2.03
C GLN A 189 -4.72 -5.76 1.42
N SER A 190 -5.57 -4.91 2.01
CA SER A 190 -6.96 -4.71 1.56
C SER A 190 -7.15 -3.75 0.39
N PHE A 191 -6.11 -3.14 -0.19
CA PHE A 191 -6.30 -2.26 -1.37
C PHE A 191 -6.89 -2.98 -2.59
N ARG A 192 -6.85 -4.32 -2.61
CA ARG A 192 -7.57 -5.15 -3.60
C ARG A 192 -8.97 -5.57 -3.15
N ASN A 193 -9.30 -5.48 -1.86
CA ASN A 193 -10.59 -5.88 -1.31
C ASN A 193 -11.51 -4.65 -1.20
N GLU A 194 -12.69 -4.76 -1.81
CA GLU A 194 -13.70 -3.72 -2.01
C GLU A 194 -14.40 -3.24 -0.72
N GLU A 195 -13.86 -3.50 0.46
CA GLU A 195 -14.65 -3.50 1.70
C GLU A 195 -14.81 -2.14 2.40
N THR A 196 -14.19 -1.06 1.92
CA THR A 196 -14.51 0.29 2.43
C THR A 196 -14.99 1.20 1.31
N ASP A 197 -16.30 1.17 1.08
CA ASP A 197 -17.03 1.96 0.09
C ASP A 197 -17.10 3.46 0.44
N ARG A 198 -16.27 3.91 1.39
CA ARG A 198 -16.17 5.32 1.79
C ARG A 198 -15.28 6.08 0.81
N PRO A 199 -15.79 7.16 0.19
CA PRO A 199 -15.01 7.97 -0.75
C PRO A 199 -13.83 8.69 -0.13
N ILE A 200 -13.83 8.92 1.18
CA ILE A 200 -12.71 9.50 1.92
C ILE A 200 -12.47 8.76 3.24
N ASP A 201 -11.22 8.60 3.67
CA ASP A 201 -10.82 7.88 4.90
C ASP A 201 -10.74 8.74 6.16
N ILE A 202 -10.80 10.06 6.03
CA ILE A 202 -10.79 10.99 7.15
C ILE A 202 -12.18 11.59 7.40
N ASP A 203 -12.44 11.94 8.66
CA ASP A 203 -13.66 12.58 9.15
C ASP A 203 -13.30 13.56 10.29
N ILE A 204 -14.26 14.35 10.76
CA ILE A 204 -14.08 15.19 11.94
C ILE A 204 -14.18 14.34 13.20
N CYS A 205 -13.13 14.35 14.01
CA CYS A 205 -13.14 13.64 15.28
C CYS A 205 -14.13 14.30 16.27
N PRO A 206 -15.08 13.55 16.85
CA PRO A 206 -16.04 14.13 17.80
C PRO A 206 -15.42 14.58 19.14
N LYS A 207 -14.14 14.24 19.40
CA LYS A 207 -13.45 14.55 20.67
C LYS A 207 -12.50 15.74 20.58
N CYS A 208 -11.77 15.89 19.46
CA CYS A 208 -10.81 16.99 19.28
C CYS A 208 -11.18 17.95 18.14
N ASP A 209 -12.27 17.67 17.42
CA ASP A 209 -12.79 18.52 16.34
C ASP A 209 -11.80 18.71 15.16
N GLN A 210 -10.79 17.82 15.06
CA GLN A 210 -9.79 17.83 13.99
C GLN A 210 -10.13 16.82 12.87
N PRO A 211 -9.85 17.15 11.60
CA PRO A 211 -9.88 16.18 10.50
C PRO A 211 -8.82 15.10 10.67
N CYS A 212 -9.24 13.86 10.81
CA CYS A 212 -8.35 12.71 10.94
C CYS A 212 -9.13 11.42 10.72
N MET A 213 -8.46 10.28 10.80
CA MET A 213 -9.19 9.02 10.81
C MET A 213 -9.93 8.85 12.12
N VAL A 214 -11.21 8.50 12.00
CA VAL A 214 -12.10 8.26 13.13
C VAL A 214 -12.48 6.81 13.15
N PHE A 215 -12.29 6.18 14.31
CA PHE A 215 -12.55 4.77 14.51
C PHE A 215 -13.77 4.56 15.39
N ASP A 216 -14.55 3.55 15.04
CA ASP A 216 -15.67 3.02 15.80
C ASP A 216 -15.18 1.92 16.74
N CYS A 217 -15.96 1.64 17.79
CA CYS A 217 -15.64 0.56 18.72
C CYS A 217 -16.32 -0.72 18.29
N PRO A 218 -15.63 -1.86 18.34
CA PRO A 218 -16.26 -3.16 18.09
C PRO A 218 -17.09 -3.68 19.28
N ARG A 219 -17.12 -2.98 20.42
CA ARG A 219 -18.08 -3.28 21.50
C ARG A 219 -19.42 -2.64 21.15
N GLU A 220 -20.49 -3.45 21.19
CA GLU A 220 -21.87 -2.96 21.16
C GLU A 220 -22.06 -1.94 22.30
N ASP A 221 -22.80 -0.87 22.04
CA ASP A 221 -23.10 0.21 22.99
C ASP A 221 -21.91 1.04 23.54
N CYS A 222 -20.71 0.98 22.92
CA CYS A 222 -19.60 1.86 23.30
C CYS A 222 -19.63 3.22 22.58
N GLU A 223 -19.91 4.29 23.31
CA GLU A 223 -19.85 5.68 22.84
C GLU A 223 -18.43 6.27 22.81
N CYS A 224 -17.50 5.49 22.27
CA CYS A 224 -16.07 5.81 22.28
C CYS A 224 -15.52 6.09 20.87
N ARG A 225 -16.37 6.53 19.94
CA ARG A 225 -15.95 6.96 18.59
C ARG A 225 -14.93 8.10 18.68
N GLY A 226 -13.85 8.01 17.93
CA GLY A 226 -12.77 9.00 18.02
C GLY A 226 -11.52 8.60 17.24
N CYS A 227 -10.58 9.53 17.12
CA CYS A 227 -9.30 9.30 16.47
C CYS A 227 -8.32 8.55 17.39
N CYS A 228 -7.20 8.10 16.82
CA CYS A 228 -6.18 7.35 17.55
C CYS A 228 -5.50 8.13 18.68
N TYR A 229 -5.55 9.46 18.66
CA TYR A 229 -4.98 10.31 19.72
C TYR A 229 -5.97 10.55 20.87
N CYS A 230 -7.27 10.63 20.57
CA CYS A 230 -8.30 10.91 21.58
C CYS A 230 -8.80 9.66 22.30
N VAL A 231 -8.68 8.49 21.67
CA VAL A 231 -9.15 7.21 22.21
C VAL A 231 -8.06 6.17 22.04
N PRO A 232 -7.35 5.81 23.14
CA PRO A 232 -6.44 4.68 23.13
C PRO A 232 -7.21 3.40 22.77
N ARG A 233 -6.65 2.59 21.87
CA ARG A 233 -7.28 1.37 21.36
C ARG A 233 -6.30 0.22 21.30
N CYS A 234 -6.82 -0.99 21.52
CA CYS A 234 -6.05 -2.22 21.40
C CYS A 234 -5.67 -2.45 19.94
N ALA A 235 -4.38 -2.65 19.66
CA ALA A 235 -3.89 -2.95 18.32
C ALA A 235 -4.41 -4.29 17.76
N GLU A 236 -4.76 -5.24 18.63
CA GLU A 236 -5.32 -6.54 18.21
C GLU A 236 -6.81 -6.49 17.92
N CYS A 237 -7.62 -6.09 18.91
CA CYS A 237 -9.07 -6.20 18.81
C CYS A 237 -9.75 -4.87 18.47
N GLY A 238 -9.04 -3.74 18.48
CA GLY A 238 -9.56 -2.40 18.17
C GLY A 238 -10.49 -1.78 19.22
N ARG A 239 -10.77 -2.49 20.32
CA ARG A 239 -11.56 -1.97 21.46
C ARG A 239 -10.84 -0.78 22.10
N CYS A 240 -11.61 0.18 22.60
CA CYS A 240 -11.06 1.25 23.42
C CYS A 240 -10.43 0.67 24.70
N ILE A 241 -9.39 1.34 25.20
CA ILE A 241 -8.68 0.94 26.43
C ILE A 241 -8.67 2.12 27.39
N ALA A 242 -9.02 1.87 28.66
CA ALA A 242 -8.78 2.81 29.75
C ALA A 242 -7.29 2.73 30.18
N TYR A 243 -6.72 3.81 30.72
CA TYR A 243 -5.30 3.85 31.11
C TYR A 243 -4.86 2.70 32.03
N GLU A 244 -5.77 2.16 32.84
CA GLU A 244 -5.49 1.11 33.82
C GLU A 244 -5.55 -0.32 33.26
N GLU A 245 -5.99 -0.52 32.01
CA GLU A 245 -6.19 -1.84 31.38
C GLU A 245 -5.19 -2.11 30.23
N GLN A 246 -3.99 -1.54 30.31
CA GLN A 246 -2.98 -1.60 29.25
C GLN A 246 -1.88 -2.63 29.54
N GLY A 247 -1.51 -3.40 28.53
CA GLY A 247 -0.32 -4.23 28.52
C GLY A 247 0.68 -3.76 27.47
N ASP A 248 1.94 -3.61 27.88
CA ASP A 248 3.04 -3.23 26.98
C ASP A 248 3.34 -4.35 25.97
N ALA A 249 3.21 -4.06 24.67
CA ALA A 249 3.74 -4.91 23.62
C ALA A 249 5.23 -4.65 23.36
N ALA A 250 5.92 -5.64 22.81
CA ALA A 250 7.30 -5.50 22.33
C ALA A 250 7.42 -4.60 21.08
N CYS A 251 6.31 -4.30 20.40
CA CYS A 251 6.23 -3.41 19.24
C CYS A 251 5.82 -1.97 19.57
N GLU A 252 5.80 -1.57 20.85
CA GLU A 252 5.34 -0.25 21.30
C GLU A 252 3.83 0.02 21.06
N ASP A 253 3.11 -0.93 20.47
CA ASP A 253 1.66 -0.88 20.36
C ASP A 253 0.99 -1.13 21.72
N THR A 254 -0.16 -0.50 21.91
CA THR A 254 -1.00 -0.71 23.09
C THR A 254 -1.92 -1.91 22.90
N LEU A 255 -1.95 -2.79 23.90
CA LEU A 255 -2.85 -3.95 23.95
C LEU A 255 -3.76 -3.87 25.18
N CYS A 256 -5.01 -4.32 25.04
CA CYS A 256 -5.84 -4.57 26.21
C CYS A 256 -5.36 -5.84 26.93
N LEU A 257 -5.62 -5.95 28.24
CA LEU A 257 -5.19 -7.09 29.05
C LEU A 257 -5.60 -8.44 28.45
N ASP A 258 -6.84 -8.59 27.97
CA ASP A 258 -7.31 -9.84 27.34
C ASP A 258 -6.41 -10.29 26.17
N CYS A 259 -6.11 -9.36 25.26
CA CYS A 259 -5.25 -9.65 24.11
C CYS A 259 -3.80 -9.86 24.54
N TRP A 260 -3.32 -9.07 25.50
CA TRP A 260 -1.96 -9.20 26.04
C TRP A 260 -1.72 -10.58 26.69
N ILE A 261 -2.72 -11.10 27.42
CA ILE A 261 -2.68 -12.43 28.04
C ILE A 261 -2.70 -13.51 26.95
N GLY A 262 -3.59 -13.40 25.97
CA GLY A 262 -3.80 -14.42 24.93
C GLY A 262 -2.70 -14.52 23.88
N LEU A 263 -1.88 -13.48 23.69
CA LEU A 263 -0.79 -13.51 22.73
C LEU A 263 0.44 -14.26 23.25
N GLN A 264 1.13 -14.92 22.31
CA GLN A 264 2.46 -15.48 22.55
C GLN A 264 3.42 -14.35 22.98
N LYS A 265 4.24 -14.62 24.00
CA LYS A 265 5.16 -13.65 24.60
C LYS A 265 6.60 -13.97 24.24
N CYS A 266 7.43 -12.95 24.21
CA CYS A 266 8.87 -13.12 24.06
C CYS A 266 9.43 -13.88 25.27
N ASP A 267 10.30 -14.85 25.02
CA ASP A 267 10.87 -15.72 26.07
C ASP A 267 11.73 -14.96 27.10
N PHE A 268 12.26 -13.79 26.75
CA PHE A 268 13.14 -12.99 27.62
C PHE A 268 12.42 -11.87 28.37
N CYS A 269 11.62 -11.05 27.67
CA CYS A 269 10.99 -9.88 28.30
C CYS A 269 9.52 -10.10 28.66
N ASN A 270 8.96 -11.27 28.36
CA ASN A 270 7.56 -11.62 28.60
C ASN A 270 6.56 -10.62 27.99
N ARG A 271 6.95 -9.94 26.89
CA ARG A 271 6.08 -9.01 26.15
C ARG A 271 5.64 -9.64 24.82
N PRO A 272 4.36 -9.54 24.44
CA PRO A 272 3.87 -10.05 23.16
C PRO A 272 4.17 -9.07 22.01
N TYR A 273 4.14 -9.58 20.78
CA TYR A 273 3.96 -8.75 19.58
C TYR A 273 2.49 -8.76 19.19
N CYS A 274 1.97 -7.59 18.83
CA CYS A 274 0.71 -7.54 18.09
C CYS A 274 0.85 -8.32 16.77
N ASN A 275 -0.24 -8.85 16.23
CA ASN A 275 -0.27 -9.62 14.99
C ASN A 275 0.17 -8.77 13.79
N ARG A 276 -0.02 -7.45 13.84
CA ARG A 276 0.47 -6.51 12.81
C ARG A 276 2.00 -6.47 12.71
N HIS A 277 2.70 -6.87 13.76
CA HIS A 277 4.17 -6.88 13.84
C HIS A 277 4.70 -8.29 14.14
N ALA A 278 3.91 -9.34 13.86
CA ALA A 278 4.30 -10.72 14.08
C ALA A 278 5.47 -11.16 13.18
N ASP A 279 5.64 -10.52 12.02
CA ASP A 279 6.77 -10.71 11.11
C ASP A 279 8.13 -10.30 11.72
N ARG A 280 8.12 -9.47 12.77
CA ARG A 280 9.31 -9.05 13.51
C ARG A 280 9.73 -10.04 14.60
N ARG A 281 9.01 -11.16 14.76
CA ARG A 281 9.35 -12.23 15.70
C ARG A 281 10.56 -12.99 15.15
N CYS A 282 11.65 -13.06 15.90
CA CYS A 282 12.76 -13.96 15.59
C CYS A 282 12.42 -15.35 16.14
N GLN A 283 12.16 -16.30 15.24
CA GLN A 283 12.00 -17.71 15.59
C GLN A 283 13.32 -18.44 15.33
N PHE A 284 13.79 -19.19 16.32
CA PHE A 284 14.98 -20.02 16.18
C PHE A 284 14.55 -21.44 15.78
N PRO A 285 15.24 -22.08 14.80
CA PRO A 285 14.96 -23.46 14.43
C PRO A 285 15.02 -24.37 15.66
N GLY A 286 13.94 -25.11 15.93
CA GLY A 286 13.86 -26.08 17.03
C GLY A 286 13.26 -25.57 18.35
N PHE A 287 12.85 -24.30 18.44
CA PHE A 287 12.17 -23.74 19.62
C PHE A 287 10.72 -23.35 19.30
N SER A 288 9.80 -23.60 20.23
CA SER A 288 8.39 -23.20 20.12
C SER A 288 8.14 -21.73 20.49
N GLY A 289 9.13 -21.06 21.07
CA GLY A 289 9.10 -19.66 21.49
C GLY A 289 9.55 -18.67 20.42
N PHE A 290 9.53 -17.38 20.75
CA PHE A 290 10.16 -16.35 19.92
C PHE A 290 10.90 -15.34 20.79
N VAL A 291 11.88 -14.69 20.19
CA VAL A 291 12.61 -13.58 20.81
C VAL A 291 12.27 -12.29 20.09
N CYS A 292 11.94 -11.24 20.83
CA CYS A 292 11.66 -9.94 20.23
C CYS A 292 12.94 -9.25 19.76
N GLY A 293 12.82 -8.36 18.77
CA GLY A 293 13.99 -7.68 18.18
C GLY A 293 14.86 -6.95 19.21
N ALA A 294 14.24 -6.33 20.22
CA ALA A 294 14.97 -5.65 21.29
C ALA A 294 15.80 -6.62 22.16
N CYS A 295 15.25 -7.79 22.51
CA CYS A 295 15.97 -8.82 23.26
C CYS A 295 17.05 -9.49 22.40
N HIS A 296 16.78 -9.70 21.11
CA HIS A 296 17.75 -10.28 20.19
C HIS A 296 18.97 -9.36 19.99
N LEU A 297 18.76 -8.05 19.82
CA LEU A 297 19.85 -7.08 19.72
C LEU A 297 20.72 -7.05 20.98
N LYS A 298 20.11 -7.10 22.17
CA LYS A 298 20.84 -7.19 23.44
C LYS A 298 21.68 -8.46 23.51
N PHE A 299 21.14 -9.60 23.07
CA PHE A 299 21.85 -10.88 23.05
C PHE A 299 23.07 -10.86 22.12
N LEU A 300 22.95 -10.26 20.93
CA LEU A 300 24.08 -10.13 20.00
C LEU A 300 25.19 -9.22 20.56
N GLN A 301 24.81 -8.13 21.22
CA GLN A 301 25.74 -7.22 21.87
C GLN A 301 26.52 -7.91 23.01
N SER A 302 25.84 -8.73 23.83
CA SER A 302 26.50 -9.48 24.91
C SER A 302 27.34 -10.66 24.46
N SER A 303 27.22 -11.09 23.19
CA SER A 303 27.99 -12.20 22.62
C SER A 303 29.26 -11.73 21.88
N SER A 304 29.45 -10.41 21.79
CA SER A 304 30.58 -9.76 21.11
C SER A 304 31.67 -9.29 22.09
N ASP A 305 31.45 -9.49 23.39
CA ASP A 305 32.38 -9.29 24.51
C ASP A 305 32.87 -10.65 25.03
#